data_AF-A0A401GSK8-F1
#
_entry.id   AF-A0A401GSK8-F1
#
_cell.length_a   1.000
_cell.length_b   1.000
_cell.length_c   1.000
_cell.angle_alpha   90.00
_cell.angle_beta   90.00
_cell.angle_gamma   90.00
#
_symmetry.space_group_name_H-M   'P 1'
#
loop_
_entity.id
_entity.type
_entity.pdbx_description
1 polymer ?
#
loop_
_entity_poly.entity_id
_entity_poly.type
_entity_poly.pdbx_seq_one_letter_code
_entity_poly.pdbx_strand_id
1 'polypeptide(L)'
;MDSAAALVQGLWPAITLQNTTLANGSTIISPLGGYQYIPIKSVEPNEDVSLEGFTNCNALDTYIEQFYNSTAFAQMANETSTFFAELPPHVAGKAVSLENIWNIFDYMNVNSIHNASFLNALPPTFLAQATALANWHEYNINSDIQFDGIGNIAIRTMLPGIIDSVEQITNAPTGLKLAYTAISYKPFLSLFNMTGVVADGALPPAIVGYAASVVLEVRQPSSDGEPVIRFNFKNGTADETFSPYPMKFPGWDGTSGGDVPMSTFISAFAPATVNTTLEWCQVCGVTDSTRGCSSLITANAPAQFRAHYKVSPVGAGFLGAGLTVVMIGALLGVLIFLGVLTLGAGKLRR
;
A
#
# COMPACT_ATOMS: atom_id res chain seq x y z
N MET A 1 -3.87 6.23 11.80
CA MET A 1 -3.30 5.91 13.13
C MET A 1 -4.34 5.98 14.23
N ASP A 2 -5.08 7.08 14.36
CA ASP A 2 -6.09 7.23 15.44
C ASP A 2 -7.17 6.14 15.44
N SER A 3 -7.67 5.73 14.26
CA SER A 3 -8.62 4.61 14.17
C SER A 3 -8.05 3.29 14.68
N ALA A 4 -6.75 3.04 14.45
CA ALA A 4 -6.07 1.86 14.97
C ALA A 4 -5.96 1.93 16.50
N ALA A 5 -5.59 3.09 17.04
CA ALA A 5 -5.54 3.34 18.48
C ALA A 5 -6.91 3.14 19.14
N ALA A 6 -7.97 3.70 18.55
CA ALA A 6 -9.33 3.54 19.04
C ALA A 6 -9.78 2.06 19.05
N LEU A 7 -9.48 1.30 17.98
CA LEU A 7 -9.83 -0.11 17.93
C LEU A 7 -9.12 -0.93 19.02
N VAL A 8 -7.80 -0.77 19.17
CA VAL A 8 -7.05 -1.55 20.17
C VAL A 8 -7.45 -1.17 21.59
N GLN A 9 -7.86 0.06 21.85
CA GLN A 9 -8.42 0.47 23.14
C GLN A 9 -9.77 -0.22 23.44
N GLY A 10 -10.61 -0.41 22.42
CA GLY A 10 -11.86 -1.17 22.56
C GLY A 10 -11.63 -2.67 22.75
N LEU A 11 -10.66 -3.25 22.04
CA LEU A 11 -10.35 -4.69 22.11
C LEU A 11 -9.61 -5.08 23.40
N TRP A 12 -8.74 -4.20 23.90
CA TRP A 12 -8.01 -4.35 25.16
C TRP A 12 -8.32 -3.18 26.11
N PRO A 13 -9.53 -3.17 26.71
CA PRO A 13 -9.93 -2.10 27.62
C PRO A 13 -9.05 -2.08 28.88
N ALA A 14 -9.12 -0.99 29.63
CA ALA A 14 -8.35 -0.84 30.87
C ALA A 14 -8.65 -2.00 31.85
N ILE A 15 -7.59 -2.59 32.43
CA ILE A 15 -7.69 -3.73 33.34
C ILE A 15 -6.65 -3.62 34.46
N THR A 16 -7.02 -4.08 35.66
CA THR A 16 -6.15 -4.03 36.85
C THR A 16 -5.10 -5.16 36.89
N LEU A 17 -5.06 -6.04 35.88
CA LEU A 17 -4.09 -7.14 35.78
C LEU A 17 -2.68 -6.64 35.48
N GLN A 18 -2.55 -5.50 34.79
CA GLN A 18 -1.26 -4.83 34.60
C GLN A 18 -0.91 -4.06 35.86
N ASN A 19 -0.28 -4.76 36.81
CA ASN A 19 0.08 -4.22 38.11
C ASN A 19 1.48 -4.67 38.54
N THR A 20 2.05 -3.94 39.50
CA THR A 20 3.30 -4.33 40.15
C THR A 20 3.21 -4.07 41.65
N THR A 21 3.79 -4.97 42.43
CA THR A 21 3.87 -4.81 43.89
C THR A 21 5.19 -4.14 44.24
N LEU A 22 5.11 -3.01 44.92
CA LEU A 22 6.25 -2.21 45.35
C LEU A 22 6.89 -2.80 46.61
N ALA A 23 8.12 -2.38 46.91
CA ALA A 23 8.89 -2.88 48.06
C ALA A 23 8.21 -2.63 49.43
N ASN A 24 7.28 -1.68 49.50
CA ASN A 24 6.49 -1.39 50.71
C ASN A 24 5.21 -2.25 50.84
N GLY A 25 5.00 -3.21 49.92
CA GLY A 25 3.82 -4.09 49.90
C GLY A 25 2.58 -3.48 49.24
N SER A 26 2.63 -2.23 48.77
CA SER A 26 1.54 -1.64 48.00
C SER A 26 1.56 -2.11 46.54
N THR A 27 0.40 -2.29 45.95
CA THR A 27 0.26 -2.61 44.52
C THR A 27 -0.14 -1.36 43.75
N ILE A 28 0.60 -1.04 42.69
CA ILE A 28 0.21 -0.01 41.73
C ILE A 28 -0.23 -0.66 40.42
N ILE A 29 -1.19 -0.05 39.75
CA ILE A 29 -1.67 -0.46 38.43
C ILE A 29 -1.15 0.52 37.37
N SER A 30 -1.21 0.12 36.09
CA SER A 30 -0.95 1.04 34.98
C SER A 30 -1.81 2.32 35.07
N PRO A 31 -1.32 3.48 34.58
CA PRO A 31 -2.06 4.74 34.56
C PRO A 31 -3.46 4.64 33.93
N LEU A 32 -4.28 5.69 34.12
CA LEU A 32 -5.62 5.80 33.55
C LEU A 32 -6.54 4.60 33.90
N GLY A 33 -6.39 4.08 35.12
CA GLY A 33 -7.22 2.97 35.62
C GLY A 33 -6.84 1.59 35.08
N GLY A 34 -5.60 1.40 34.63
CA GLY A 34 -5.12 0.13 34.07
C GLY A 34 -5.06 0.11 32.55
N TYR A 35 -4.88 1.27 31.91
CA TYR A 35 -4.79 1.36 30.45
C TYR A 35 -3.67 0.47 29.88
N GLN A 36 -3.98 -0.20 28.77
CA GLN A 36 -3.08 -1.13 28.11
C GLN A 36 -2.39 -0.45 26.92
N TYR A 37 -1.05 -0.40 26.95
CA TYR A 37 -0.25 0.19 25.88
C TYR A 37 0.04 -0.84 24.78
N ILE A 38 -0.90 -1.00 23.86
CA ILE A 38 -0.75 -1.88 22.70
C ILE A 38 0.11 -1.18 21.63
N PRO A 39 1.28 -1.72 21.25
CA PRO A 39 2.11 -1.12 20.21
C PRO A 39 1.42 -1.15 18.85
N ILE A 40 1.37 -0.01 18.18
CA ILE A 40 0.90 0.11 16.79
C ILE A 40 2.12 0.45 15.94
N LYS A 41 2.36 -0.36 14.92
CA LYS A 41 3.40 -0.11 13.93
C LYS A 41 2.79 0.65 12.76
N SER A 42 3.54 1.61 12.25
CA SER A 42 3.28 2.29 10.99
C SER A 42 4.40 1.99 10.01
N VAL A 43 4.13 2.26 8.73
CA VAL A 43 5.15 2.26 7.70
C VAL A 43 5.31 3.67 7.15
N GLU A 44 6.51 4.00 6.66
CA GLU A 44 6.76 5.25 5.95
C GLU A 44 6.30 5.06 4.49
N PRO A 45 5.29 5.81 4.00
CA PRO A 45 4.73 5.57 2.66
C PRO A 45 5.73 5.74 1.50
N ASN A 46 6.85 6.41 1.74
CA ASN A 46 7.93 6.56 0.77
C ASN A 46 8.89 5.36 0.72
N GLU A 47 8.93 4.53 1.77
CA GLU A 47 9.87 3.39 1.86
C GLU A 47 9.15 2.04 1.73
N ASP A 48 7.85 2.01 2.02
CA ASP A 48 7.05 0.80 2.10
C ASP A 48 5.71 0.96 1.37
N VAL A 49 5.47 0.06 0.41
CA VAL A 49 4.29 0.08 -0.47
C VAL A 49 3.13 -0.77 0.07
N SER A 50 3.31 -1.46 1.20
CA SER A 50 2.38 -2.48 1.70
C SER A 50 1.01 -1.92 2.05
N LEU A 51 0.87 -0.66 2.47
CA LEU A 51 -0.43 -0.07 2.84
C LEU A 51 -1.04 0.83 1.75
N GLU A 52 -0.20 1.53 0.97
CA GLU A 52 -0.66 2.55 0.01
C GLU A 52 0.00 2.39 -1.37
N GLY A 53 0.20 1.15 -1.82
CA GLY A 53 0.81 0.83 -3.11
C GLY A 53 0.06 1.33 -4.34
N PHE A 54 -1.16 1.86 -4.19
CA PHE A 54 -1.90 2.53 -5.25
C PHE A 54 -1.45 3.98 -5.50
N THR A 55 -0.62 4.55 -4.64
CA THR A 55 -0.11 5.94 -4.80
C THR A 55 1.16 5.97 -5.64
N ASN A 56 1.30 6.99 -6.50
CA ASN A 56 2.46 7.22 -7.38
C ASN A 56 2.75 6.06 -8.36
N CYS A 57 1.71 5.38 -8.83
CA CYS A 57 1.84 4.24 -9.72
C CYS A 57 1.46 4.62 -11.16
N ASN A 58 2.45 4.88 -12.02
CA ASN A 58 2.22 5.35 -13.41
C ASN A 58 1.34 4.39 -14.24
N ALA A 59 1.50 3.08 -14.02
CA ALA A 59 0.66 2.07 -14.68
C ALA A 59 -0.81 2.13 -14.23
N LEU A 60 -1.07 2.46 -12.95
CA LEU A 60 -2.43 2.70 -12.47
C LEU A 60 -2.99 4.00 -13.05
N ASP A 61 -2.20 5.07 -13.12
CA ASP A 61 -2.64 6.32 -13.76
C ASP A 61 -3.05 6.08 -15.22
N THR A 62 -2.25 5.30 -15.95
CA THR A 62 -2.57 4.89 -17.33
C THR A 62 -3.86 4.08 -17.41
N TYR A 63 -4.07 3.16 -16.46
CA TYR A 63 -5.29 2.37 -16.36
C TYR A 63 -6.54 3.24 -16.13
N ILE A 64 -6.42 4.23 -15.24
CA ILE A 64 -7.49 5.20 -14.95
C ILE A 64 -7.79 6.06 -16.19
N GLU A 65 -6.77 6.55 -16.89
CA GLU A 65 -6.94 7.30 -18.14
C GLU A 65 -7.65 6.47 -19.22
N GLN A 66 -7.36 5.17 -19.32
CA GLN A 66 -8.07 4.28 -20.24
C GLN A 66 -9.55 4.13 -19.86
N PHE A 67 -9.86 4.03 -18.56
CA PHE A 67 -11.23 4.00 -18.09
C PHE A 67 -11.97 5.31 -18.40
N TYR A 68 -11.36 6.47 -18.18
CA TYR A 68 -11.97 7.77 -18.52
C TYR A 68 -12.24 7.93 -20.02
N ASN A 69 -11.41 7.32 -20.87
CA ASN A 69 -11.60 7.28 -22.32
C ASN A 69 -12.55 6.16 -22.81
N SER A 70 -13.14 5.38 -21.90
CA SER A 70 -14.01 4.26 -22.26
C SER A 70 -15.42 4.70 -22.66
N THR A 71 -16.11 3.85 -23.43
CA THR A 71 -17.52 4.07 -23.78
C THR A 71 -18.44 4.06 -22.57
N ALA A 72 -18.15 3.22 -21.57
CA ALA A 72 -18.92 3.15 -20.32
C ALA A 72 -18.84 4.46 -19.53
N PHE A 73 -17.66 5.09 -19.48
CA PHE A 73 -17.48 6.38 -18.83
C PHE A 73 -18.18 7.51 -19.58
N ALA A 74 -18.03 7.57 -20.90
CA ALA A 74 -18.73 8.55 -21.73
C ALA A 74 -20.27 8.43 -21.58
N GLN A 75 -20.79 7.20 -21.51
CA GLN A 75 -22.22 6.95 -21.28
C GLN A 75 -22.66 7.45 -19.90
N MET A 76 -21.97 7.07 -18.83
CA MET A 76 -22.29 7.51 -17.47
C MET A 76 -22.24 9.03 -17.33
N ALA A 77 -21.24 9.68 -17.93
CA ALA A 77 -21.12 11.14 -17.94
C ALA A 77 -22.29 11.82 -18.67
N ASN A 78 -22.76 11.24 -19.78
CA ASN A 78 -23.92 11.76 -20.50
C ASN A 78 -25.22 11.57 -19.71
N GLU A 79 -25.44 10.38 -19.14
CA GLU A 79 -26.62 10.05 -18.33
C GLU A 79 -26.74 10.93 -17.08
N THR A 80 -25.62 11.40 -16.53
CA THR A 80 -25.57 12.21 -15.31
C THR A 80 -25.26 13.69 -15.55
N SER A 81 -25.29 14.13 -16.83
CA SER A 81 -25.00 15.51 -17.23
C SER A 81 -25.88 16.55 -16.53
N THR A 82 -27.18 16.29 -16.38
CA THR A 82 -28.12 17.17 -15.66
C THR A 82 -27.73 17.34 -14.19
N PHE A 83 -27.38 16.25 -13.51
CA PHE A 83 -26.93 16.30 -12.12
C PHE A 83 -25.69 17.20 -11.98
N PHE A 84 -24.69 17.01 -12.86
CA PHE A 84 -23.49 17.85 -12.83
C PHE A 84 -23.77 19.32 -13.19
N ALA A 85 -24.73 19.61 -14.05
CA ALA A 85 -25.11 20.99 -14.37
C ALA A 85 -25.71 21.74 -13.16
N GLU A 86 -26.43 21.03 -12.28
CA GLU A 86 -27.11 21.61 -11.12
C GLU A 86 -26.26 21.62 -9.84
N LEU A 87 -25.14 20.89 -9.83
CA LEU A 87 -24.29 20.70 -8.66
C LEU A 87 -23.45 21.90 -8.17
N PRO A 88 -22.99 22.85 -9.01
CA PRO A 88 -22.04 23.90 -8.61
C PRO A 88 -22.39 24.69 -7.33
N PRO A 89 -23.66 25.06 -7.06
CA PRO A 89 -24.03 25.76 -5.83
C PRO A 89 -23.77 24.95 -4.54
N HIS A 90 -23.61 23.64 -4.63
CA HIS A 90 -23.58 22.72 -3.50
C HIS A 90 -22.18 22.15 -3.19
N VAL A 91 -21.14 22.53 -3.94
CA VAL A 91 -19.81 21.91 -3.83
C VAL A 91 -18.66 22.91 -3.59
N ALA A 92 -18.98 24.11 -3.11
CA ALA A 92 -18.01 25.12 -2.68
C ALA A 92 -16.87 25.38 -3.69
N GLY A 93 -17.20 25.49 -4.98
CA GLY A 93 -16.24 25.81 -6.04
C GLY A 93 -15.34 24.65 -6.48
N LYS A 94 -15.59 23.42 -6.04
CA LYS A 94 -14.92 22.23 -6.58
C LYS A 94 -15.21 22.08 -8.07
N ALA A 95 -14.22 21.58 -8.81
CA ALA A 95 -14.40 21.22 -10.21
C ALA A 95 -15.50 20.16 -10.34
N VAL A 96 -16.48 20.40 -11.21
CA VAL A 96 -17.64 19.52 -11.37
C VAL A 96 -17.45 18.66 -12.61
N SER A 97 -17.08 17.40 -12.40
CA SER A 97 -16.93 16.39 -13.45
C SER A 97 -17.09 14.99 -12.88
N LEU A 98 -17.35 14.00 -13.75
CA LEU A 98 -17.39 12.60 -13.35
C LEU A 98 -16.01 12.10 -12.89
N GLU A 99 -14.92 12.59 -13.48
CA GLU A 99 -13.54 12.28 -13.05
C GLU A 99 -13.25 12.77 -11.62
N ASN A 100 -13.89 13.86 -11.20
CA ASN A 100 -13.72 14.45 -9.87
C ASN A 100 -14.82 14.04 -8.88
N ILE A 101 -15.65 13.05 -9.21
CA ILE A 101 -16.83 12.70 -8.43
C ILE A 101 -16.52 12.27 -7.00
N TRP A 102 -15.37 11.62 -6.76
CA TRP A 102 -14.98 11.23 -5.42
C TRP A 102 -14.79 12.45 -4.51
N ASN A 103 -14.09 13.49 -4.97
CA ASN A 103 -13.88 14.73 -4.21
C ASN A 103 -15.17 15.51 -3.94
N ILE A 104 -16.15 15.37 -4.84
CA ILE A 104 -17.49 15.94 -4.72
C ILE A 104 -18.27 15.17 -3.66
N PHE A 105 -18.34 13.84 -3.80
CA PHE A 105 -19.01 12.95 -2.85
C PHE A 105 -18.46 13.11 -1.45
N ASP A 106 -17.13 13.05 -1.27
CA ASP A 106 -16.50 13.15 0.06
C ASP A 106 -16.89 14.47 0.76
N TYR A 107 -16.81 15.59 0.03
CA TYR A 107 -17.23 16.88 0.55
C TYR A 107 -18.71 16.91 0.94
N MET A 108 -19.60 16.43 0.07
CA MET A 108 -21.04 16.42 0.32
C MET A 108 -21.38 15.49 1.48
N ASN A 109 -20.76 14.32 1.55
CA ASN A 109 -20.95 13.33 2.61
C ASN A 109 -20.53 13.91 3.97
N VAL A 110 -19.30 14.43 4.09
CA VAL A 110 -18.81 15.02 5.34
C VAL A 110 -19.66 16.20 5.78
N ASN A 111 -20.02 17.12 4.87
CA ASN A 111 -20.86 18.26 5.23
C ASN A 111 -22.29 17.83 5.58
N SER A 112 -22.84 16.81 4.93
CA SER A 112 -24.17 16.29 5.29
C SER A 112 -24.21 15.71 6.70
N ILE A 113 -23.09 15.14 7.18
CA ILE A 113 -22.97 14.55 8.53
C ILE A 113 -22.70 15.62 9.59
N HIS A 114 -21.83 16.60 9.29
CA HIS A 114 -21.29 17.53 10.29
C HIS A 114 -21.82 18.97 10.20
N ASN A 115 -22.60 19.31 9.17
CA ASN A 115 -23.11 20.66 8.94
C ASN A 115 -24.62 20.66 8.65
N ALA A 116 -25.41 20.93 9.69
CA ALA A 116 -26.87 20.94 9.61
C ALA A 116 -27.40 21.95 8.58
N SER A 117 -26.75 23.11 8.42
CA SER A 117 -27.16 24.11 7.42
C SER A 117 -26.96 23.60 6.01
N PHE A 118 -25.84 22.91 5.76
CA PHE A 118 -25.59 22.27 4.46
C PHE A 118 -26.62 21.17 4.19
N LEU A 119 -26.84 20.27 5.15
CA LEU A 119 -27.80 19.18 5.02
C LEU A 119 -29.21 19.68 4.68
N ASN A 120 -29.67 20.73 5.35
CA ASN A 120 -31.01 21.31 5.12
C ASN A 120 -31.12 22.06 3.77
N ALA A 121 -30.01 22.56 3.23
CA ALA A 121 -29.98 23.28 1.96
C ALA A 121 -29.73 22.36 0.75
N LEU A 122 -29.37 21.09 0.98
CA LEU A 122 -29.04 20.17 -0.08
C LEU A 122 -30.32 19.63 -0.75
N PRO A 123 -30.42 19.67 -2.10
CA PRO A 123 -31.60 19.15 -2.78
C PRO A 123 -31.84 17.67 -2.48
N PRO A 124 -33.11 17.23 -2.37
CA PRO A 124 -33.44 15.82 -2.24
C PRO A 124 -32.76 15.02 -3.36
N THR A 125 -32.20 13.86 -3.03
CA THR A 125 -31.46 12.92 -3.92
C THR A 125 -30.02 13.28 -4.30
N PHE A 126 -29.54 14.52 -4.14
CA PHE A 126 -28.20 14.90 -4.61
C PHE A 126 -27.09 14.10 -3.93
N LEU A 127 -27.17 13.90 -2.61
CA LEU A 127 -26.20 13.06 -1.88
C LEU A 127 -26.25 11.60 -2.36
N ALA A 128 -27.44 11.06 -2.62
CA ALA A 128 -27.59 9.69 -3.10
C ALA A 128 -27.01 9.49 -4.51
N GLN A 129 -27.24 10.46 -5.42
CA GLN A 129 -26.65 10.46 -6.76
C GLN A 129 -25.13 10.58 -6.70
N ALA A 130 -24.59 11.51 -5.89
CA ALA A 130 -23.14 11.64 -5.68
C ALA A 130 -22.53 10.34 -5.12
N THR A 131 -23.21 9.70 -4.17
CA THR A 131 -22.78 8.42 -3.58
C THR A 131 -22.76 7.31 -4.61
N ALA A 132 -23.83 7.16 -5.40
CA ALA A 132 -23.92 6.13 -6.43
C ALA A 132 -22.85 6.31 -7.52
N LEU A 133 -22.63 7.54 -7.97
CA LEU A 133 -21.60 7.86 -8.96
C LEU A 133 -20.19 7.66 -8.40
N ALA A 134 -19.93 8.04 -7.15
CA ALA A 134 -18.63 7.80 -6.51
C ALA A 134 -18.36 6.30 -6.32
N ASN A 135 -19.37 5.51 -5.92
CA ASN A 135 -19.25 4.05 -5.83
C ASN A 135 -18.88 3.44 -7.18
N TRP A 136 -19.62 3.79 -8.23
CA TRP A 136 -19.36 3.32 -9.59
C TRP A 136 -17.97 3.72 -10.07
N HIS A 137 -17.59 4.98 -9.89
CA HIS A 137 -16.29 5.50 -10.28
C HIS A 137 -15.15 4.78 -9.56
N GLU A 138 -15.17 4.82 -8.22
CA GLU A 138 -14.09 4.28 -7.39
C GLU A 138 -13.93 2.78 -7.57
N TYR A 139 -15.02 2.03 -7.74
CA TYR A 139 -14.93 0.60 -8.02
C TYR A 139 -14.19 0.35 -9.34
N ASN A 140 -14.56 1.04 -10.42
CA ASN A 140 -13.93 0.82 -11.73
C ASN A 140 -12.45 1.25 -11.78
N ILE A 141 -12.02 2.23 -11.00
CA ILE A 141 -10.61 2.65 -10.98
C ILE A 141 -9.74 1.88 -9.96
N ASN A 142 -10.34 1.15 -9.02
CA ASN A 142 -9.64 0.34 -8.01
C ASN A 142 -10.00 -1.17 -8.11
N SER A 143 -10.42 -1.64 -9.27
CA SER A 143 -10.62 -3.08 -9.53
C SER A 143 -10.22 -3.43 -10.96
N ASP A 144 -9.80 -4.67 -11.18
CA ASP A 144 -9.42 -5.16 -12.51
C ASP A 144 -9.99 -6.57 -12.74
N ILE A 145 -10.48 -6.84 -13.94
CA ILE A 145 -10.96 -8.16 -14.33
C ILE A 145 -9.82 -9.18 -14.36
N GLN A 146 -8.59 -8.75 -14.70
CA GLN A 146 -7.42 -9.58 -14.56
C GLN A 146 -7.06 -9.65 -13.08
N PHE A 147 -6.94 -10.87 -12.57
CA PHE A 147 -6.75 -11.12 -11.14
C PHE A 147 -5.47 -10.44 -10.60
N ASP A 148 -4.38 -10.47 -11.37
CA ASP A 148 -3.12 -9.78 -11.15
C ASP A 148 -3.02 -8.45 -11.94
N GLY A 149 -4.16 -7.88 -12.33
CA GLY A 149 -4.24 -6.60 -13.05
C GLY A 149 -3.81 -5.40 -12.20
N ILE A 150 -3.51 -4.29 -12.86
CA ILE A 150 -3.01 -3.08 -12.19
C ILE A 150 -4.12 -2.36 -11.42
N GLY A 151 -5.38 -2.46 -11.86
CA GLY A 151 -6.52 -1.90 -11.10
C GLY A 151 -6.69 -2.53 -9.71
N ASN A 152 -6.17 -3.74 -9.49
CA ASN A 152 -6.17 -4.41 -8.19
C ASN A 152 -4.94 -4.07 -7.31
N ILE A 153 -4.05 -3.15 -7.72
CA ILE A 153 -2.75 -2.90 -7.06
C ILE A 153 -2.89 -2.57 -5.56
N ALA A 154 -3.99 -1.93 -5.16
CA ALA A 154 -4.23 -1.52 -3.78
C ALA A 154 -4.24 -2.70 -2.80
N ILE A 155 -4.87 -3.83 -3.16
CA ILE A 155 -4.81 -5.03 -2.34
C ILE A 155 -3.59 -5.89 -2.66
N ARG A 156 -3.09 -5.89 -3.91
CA ARG A 156 -1.95 -6.73 -4.30
C ARG A 156 -0.68 -6.46 -3.50
N THR A 157 -0.43 -5.21 -3.09
CA THR A 157 0.70 -4.88 -2.20
C THR A 157 0.45 -5.25 -0.73
N MET A 158 -0.80 -5.45 -0.33
CA MET A 158 -1.20 -5.92 1.00
C MET A 158 -1.25 -7.44 1.13
N LEU A 159 -1.50 -8.16 0.03
CA LEU A 159 -1.62 -9.62 0.00
C LEU A 159 -0.44 -10.36 0.66
N PRO A 160 0.84 -9.95 0.50
CA PRO A 160 1.95 -10.61 1.20
C PRO A 160 1.74 -10.68 2.71
N GLY A 161 1.36 -9.56 3.34
CA GLY A 161 1.12 -9.50 4.78
C GLY A 161 -0.13 -10.28 5.22
N ILE A 162 -1.15 -10.35 4.37
CA ILE A 162 -2.35 -11.16 4.62
C ILE A 162 -2.00 -12.65 4.59
N ILE A 163 -1.28 -13.10 3.56
CA ILE A 163 -0.87 -14.50 3.40
C ILE A 163 0.05 -14.92 4.55
N ASP A 164 1.07 -14.12 4.85
CA ASP A 164 1.99 -14.36 5.97
C ASP A 164 1.23 -14.45 7.31
N SER A 165 0.23 -13.58 7.54
CA SER A 165 -0.59 -13.64 8.75
C SER A 165 -1.41 -14.93 8.85
N VAL A 166 -2.01 -15.38 7.75
CA VAL A 166 -2.78 -16.64 7.70
C VAL A 166 -1.86 -17.84 7.96
N GLU A 167 -0.68 -17.87 7.36
CA GLU A 167 0.33 -18.90 7.60
C GLU A 167 0.83 -18.90 9.05
N GLN A 168 1.12 -17.73 9.62
CA GLN A 168 1.57 -17.64 11.01
C GLN A 168 0.49 -18.05 12.02
N ILE A 169 -0.78 -17.72 11.78
CA ILE A 169 -1.90 -18.11 12.68
C ILE A 169 -2.06 -19.63 12.76
N THR A 170 -1.80 -20.35 11.67
CA THR A 170 -1.85 -21.82 11.63
C THR A 170 -0.59 -22.48 12.19
N ASN A 171 0.50 -21.72 12.36
CA ASN A 171 1.79 -22.22 12.84
C ASN A 171 1.97 -22.02 14.35
N ALA A 172 1.71 -23.06 15.15
CA ALA A 172 1.69 -23.01 16.62
C ALA A 172 2.89 -22.32 17.33
N PRO A 173 4.16 -22.48 16.90
CA PRO A 173 5.31 -21.82 17.53
C PRO A 173 5.34 -20.30 17.42
N THR A 174 4.63 -19.68 16.47
CA THR A 174 4.59 -18.21 16.34
C THR A 174 3.74 -17.55 17.41
N GLY A 175 2.71 -18.26 17.90
CA GLY A 175 1.73 -17.75 18.85
C GLY A 175 0.77 -16.68 18.28
N LEU A 176 0.83 -16.35 16.98
CA LEU A 176 -0.05 -15.34 16.38
C LEU A 176 -1.50 -15.81 16.39
N LYS A 177 -2.42 -14.96 16.86
CA LYS A 177 -3.87 -15.23 16.91
C LYS A 177 -4.71 -14.20 16.18
N LEU A 178 -4.19 -12.98 16.02
CA LEU A 178 -4.85 -11.88 15.36
C LEU A 178 -3.80 -11.02 14.67
N ALA A 179 -3.98 -10.82 13.37
CA ALA A 179 -3.30 -9.77 12.62
C ALA A 179 -4.33 -8.67 12.31
N TYR A 180 -3.96 -7.43 12.53
CA TYR A 180 -4.83 -6.28 12.31
C TYR A 180 -4.09 -5.19 11.54
N THR A 181 -4.70 -4.74 10.45
CA THR A 181 -4.19 -3.65 9.62
C THR A 181 -5.29 -2.60 9.44
N ALA A 182 -5.01 -1.37 9.86
CA ALA A 182 -5.90 -0.24 9.63
C ALA A 182 -5.62 0.36 8.24
N ILE A 183 -6.63 0.40 7.38
CA ILE A 183 -6.49 0.81 5.98
C ILE A 183 -7.58 1.78 5.52
N SER A 184 -7.39 2.35 4.32
CA SER A 184 -8.39 3.13 3.61
C SER A 184 -9.38 2.25 2.83
N TYR A 185 -10.35 2.86 2.12
CA TYR A 185 -11.38 2.11 1.39
C TYR A 185 -10.87 1.40 0.13
N LYS A 186 -9.78 1.89 -0.50
CA LYS A 186 -9.34 1.41 -1.83
C LYS A 186 -8.98 -0.08 -1.84
N PRO A 187 -8.21 -0.62 -0.87
CA PRO A 187 -7.93 -2.05 -0.84
C PRO A 187 -9.19 -2.91 -0.63
N PHE A 188 -10.26 -2.41 -0.01
CA PHE A 188 -11.52 -3.15 0.08
C PHE A 188 -12.12 -3.38 -1.31
N LEU A 189 -12.13 -2.36 -2.18
CA LEU A 189 -12.69 -2.47 -3.54
C LEU A 189 -11.95 -3.55 -4.34
N SER A 190 -10.61 -3.52 -4.34
CA SER A 190 -9.80 -4.52 -5.03
C SER A 190 -9.95 -5.91 -4.39
N LEU A 191 -9.99 -6.01 -3.05
CA LEU A 191 -10.20 -7.27 -2.35
C LEU A 191 -11.56 -7.90 -2.68
N PHE A 192 -12.62 -7.10 -2.69
CA PHE A 192 -13.97 -7.57 -2.99
C PHE A 192 -14.10 -8.05 -4.44
N ASN A 193 -13.41 -7.38 -5.36
CA ASN A 193 -13.31 -7.82 -6.74
C ASN A 193 -12.55 -9.14 -6.85
N MET A 194 -11.34 -9.25 -6.27
CA MET A 194 -10.52 -10.46 -6.33
C MET A 194 -11.15 -11.67 -5.63
N THR A 195 -11.89 -11.46 -4.53
CA THR A 195 -12.59 -12.54 -3.82
C THR A 195 -13.91 -12.94 -4.46
N GLY A 196 -14.37 -12.20 -5.48
CA GLY A 196 -15.62 -12.41 -6.21
C GLY A 196 -16.90 -12.15 -5.44
N VAL A 197 -16.80 -11.66 -4.20
CA VAL A 197 -17.98 -11.34 -3.36
C VAL A 197 -18.86 -10.25 -3.97
N VAL A 198 -18.32 -9.42 -4.87
CA VAL A 198 -19.09 -8.47 -5.69
C VAL A 198 -19.66 -9.12 -6.95
N ALA A 199 -18.87 -9.95 -7.64
CA ALA A 199 -19.27 -10.57 -8.91
C ALA A 199 -20.49 -11.51 -8.77
N ASP A 200 -20.62 -12.18 -7.62
CA ASP A 200 -21.78 -13.02 -7.30
C ASP A 200 -22.99 -12.22 -6.76
N GLY A 201 -22.89 -10.88 -6.70
CA GLY A 201 -23.95 -10.00 -6.22
C GLY A 201 -24.15 -10.01 -4.70
N ALA A 202 -23.24 -10.64 -3.95
CA ALA A 202 -23.35 -10.75 -2.49
C ALA A 202 -23.03 -9.41 -1.79
N LEU A 203 -22.15 -8.60 -2.38
CA LEU A 203 -21.84 -7.24 -1.97
C LEU A 203 -21.95 -6.26 -3.15
N PRO A 204 -22.38 -5.01 -2.92
CA PRO A 204 -22.38 -4.00 -3.96
C PRO A 204 -20.94 -3.54 -4.29
N PRO A 205 -20.65 -3.14 -5.55
CA PRO A 205 -19.40 -2.49 -5.94
C PRO A 205 -19.35 -1.05 -5.38
N ALA A 206 -19.11 -0.91 -4.08
CA ALA A 206 -19.29 0.36 -3.37
C ALA A 206 -18.18 0.66 -2.38
N ILE A 207 -17.93 1.96 -2.18
CA ILE A 207 -17.07 2.47 -1.11
C ILE A 207 -17.65 2.01 0.22
N VAL A 208 -16.81 1.42 1.06
CA VAL A 208 -17.21 0.94 2.37
C VAL A 208 -17.49 2.09 3.34
N GLY A 209 -18.39 1.87 4.29
CA GLY A 209 -18.72 2.84 5.34
C GLY A 209 -17.57 3.06 6.33
N TYR A 210 -17.62 4.16 7.09
CA TYR A 210 -16.64 4.41 8.14
C TYR A 210 -16.64 3.28 9.18
N ALA A 211 -15.43 2.87 9.58
CA ALA A 211 -15.17 1.72 10.46
C ALA A 211 -15.59 0.35 9.88
N ALA A 212 -15.71 0.23 8.56
CA ALA A 212 -15.91 -1.06 7.92
C ALA A 212 -14.71 -2.00 8.15
N SER A 213 -15.00 -3.30 8.18
CA SER A 213 -14.01 -4.31 8.50
C SER A 213 -14.30 -5.61 7.76
N VAL A 214 -13.24 -6.16 7.17
CA VAL A 214 -13.18 -7.55 6.68
C VAL A 214 -12.41 -8.37 7.71
N VAL A 215 -12.92 -9.56 8.01
CA VAL A 215 -12.25 -10.57 8.83
C VAL A 215 -12.11 -11.84 8.01
N LEU A 216 -10.86 -12.18 7.69
CA LEU A 216 -10.50 -13.50 7.16
C LEU A 216 -10.27 -14.43 8.35
N GLU A 217 -11.30 -15.17 8.73
CA GLU A 217 -11.26 -16.07 9.88
C GLU A 217 -10.62 -17.40 9.48
N VAL A 218 -9.48 -17.71 10.08
CA VAL A 218 -8.81 -19.02 9.92
C VAL A 218 -9.44 -20.02 10.87
N ARG A 219 -10.03 -21.09 10.32
CA ARG A 219 -10.81 -22.09 11.07
C ARG A 219 -10.19 -23.46 10.89
N GLN A 220 -10.09 -24.22 11.98
CA GLN A 220 -9.69 -25.62 11.94
C GLN A 220 -10.96 -26.51 11.84
N PRO A 221 -11.16 -27.27 10.76
CA PRO A 221 -12.28 -28.22 10.67
C PRO A 221 -12.18 -29.30 11.76
N SER A 222 -13.33 -29.81 12.22
CA SER A 222 -13.40 -30.80 13.30
C SER A 222 -12.88 -32.20 12.92
N SER A 223 -12.59 -32.45 11.65
CA SER A 223 -12.23 -33.77 11.11
C SER A 223 -10.76 -33.90 10.69
N ASP A 224 -9.84 -33.21 11.38
CA ASP A 224 -8.40 -33.17 11.05
C ASP A 224 -8.09 -32.72 9.61
N GLY A 225 -9.00 -31.93 9.01
CA GLY A 225 -8.83 -31.35 7.67
C GLY A 225 -7.84 -30.18 7.66
N GLU A 226 -7.43 -29.76 6.48
CA GLU A 226 -6.63 -28.54 6.33
C GLU A 226 -7.40 -27.31 6.87
N PRO A 227 -6.70 -26.29 7.40
CA PRO A 227 -7.32 -25.04 7.79
C PRO A 227 -8.11 -24.42 6.62
N VAL A 228 -9.24 -23.80 6.94
CA VAL A 228 -10.08 -23.09 5.98
C VAL A 228 -10.21 -21.61 6.35
N ILE A 229 -10.52 -20.77 5.38
CA ILE A 229 -10.65 -19.32 5.51
C ILE A 229 -12.09 -18.93 5.23
N ARG A 230 -12.72 -18.29 6.21
CA ARG A 230 -14.05 -17.68 6.06
C ARG A 230 -13.92 -16.18 5.88
N PHE A 231 -14.55 -15.66 4.84
CA PHE A 231 -14.65 -14.22 4.61
C PHE A 231 -15.85 -13.65 5.35
N ASN A 232 -15.61 -12.76 6.30
CA ASN A 232 -16.66 -12.02 6.99
C ASN A 232 -16.51 -10.53 6.71
N PHE A 233 -17.63 -9.83 6.61
CA PHE A 233 -17.65 -8.39 6.40
C PHE A 233 -18.71 -7.70 7.26
N LYS A 234 -18.38 -6.48 7.70
CA LYS A 234 -19.26 -5.55 8.42
C LYS A 234 -19.04 -4.17 7.81
N ASN A 235 -20.08 -3.57 7.23
CA ASN A 235 -19.99 -2.31 6.49
C ASN A 235 -20.13 -1.09 7.39
N GLY A 236 -19.19 -0.94 8.33
CA GLY A 236 -19.10 0.22 9.18
C GLY A 236 -19.98 0.14 10.42
N THR A 237 -20.23 1.29 11.04
CA THR A 237 -21.01 1.38 12.29
C THR A 237 -22.51 1.17 12.09
N ALA A 238 -23.02 1.32 10.86
CA ALA A 238 -24.42 1.09 10.54
C ALA A 238 -24.80 -0.41 10.59
N ASP A 239 -23.84 -1.29 10.32
CA ASP A 239 -24.02 -2.73 10.43
C ASP A 239 -23.72 -3.18 11.88
N GLU A 240 -24.64 -3.94 12.48
CA GLU A 240 -24.48 -4.40 13.86
C GLU A 240 -23.54 -5.61 13.99
N THR A 241 -23.48 -6.47 12.98
CA THR A 241 -22.78 -7.77 13.06
C THR A 241 -21.90 -8.05 11.84
N PHE A 242 -20.86 -8.85 12.04
CA PHE A 242 -20.11 -9.45 10.93
C PHE A 242 -20.94 -10.56 10.27
N SER A 243 -21.07 -10.51 8.95
CA SER A 243 -21.79 -11.50 8.16
C SER A 243 -20.81 -12.27 7.26
N PRO A 244 -20.98 -13.59 7.09
CA PRO A 244 -20.16 -14.38 6.17
C PRO A 244 -20.59 -14.15 4.72
N TYR A 245 -19.61 -14.03 3.81
CA TYR A 245 -19.85 -13.93 2.38
C TYR A 245 -19.04 -15.02 1.66
N PRO A 246 -19.68 -15.90 0.86
CA PRO A 246 -18.95 -16.90 0.09
C PRO A 246 -18.00 -16.25 -0.90
N MET A 247 -16.74 -16.70 -0.91
CA MET A 247 -15.78 -16.28 -1.92
C MET A 247 -15.92 -17.14 -3.18
N LYS A 248 -15.57 -16.56 -4.33
CA LYS A 248 -15.50 -17.23 -5.62
C LYS A 248 -14.44 -16.57 -6.51
N PHE A 249 -13.44 -17.33 -6.91
CA PHE A 249 -12.28 -16.81 -7.64
C PHE A 249 -11.63 -17.94 -8.43
N PRO A 250 -10.63 -17.68 -9.30
CA PRO A 250 -9.98 -18.75 -10.07
C PRO A 250 -9.49 -19.89 -9.18
N GLY A 251 -9.98 -21.11 -9.42
CA GLY A 251 -9.68 -22.29 -8.61
C GLY A 251 -10.63 -22.55 -7.44
N TRP A 252 -11.65 -21.71 -7.21
CA TRP A 252 -12.66 -21.88 -6.17
C TRP A 252 -14.04 -21.37 -6.60
N ASP A 253 -15.05 -22.23 -6.62
CA ASP A 253 -16.39 -21.90 -7.15
C ASP A 253 -17.45 -21.57 -6.06
N GLY A 254 -17.08 -21.63 -4.78
CA GLY A 254 -17.96 -21.33 -3.66
C GLY A 254 -18.94 -22.44 -3.25
N THR A 255 -18.93 -23.60 -3.92
CA THR A 255 -19.98 -24.63 -3.76
C THR A 255 -19.89 -25.46 -2.48
N SER A 256 -18.75 -25.45 -1.78
CA SER A 256 -18.47 -26.30 -0.62
C SER A 256 -18.68 -25.60 0.74
N GLY A 257 -19.72 -24.77 0.87
CA GLY A 257 -20.11 -24.18 2.17
C GLY A 257 -19.43 -22.86 2.53
N GLY A 258 -18.89 -22.13 1.55
CA GLY A 258 -18.39 -20.76 1.70
C GLY A 258 -17.01 -20.60 2.34
N ASP A 259 -16.55 -21.59 3.11
CA ASP A 259 -15.20 -21.63 3.68
C ASP A 259 -14.21 -22.19 2.65
N VAL A 260 -13.09 -21.49 2.44
CA VAL A 260 -12.12 -21.83 1.40
C VAL A 260 -10.92 -22.52 2.00
N PRO A 261 -10.48 -23.68 1.49
CA PRO A 261 -9.24 -24.29 1.94
C PRO A 261 -8.06 -23.30 1.84
N MET A 262 -7.24 -23.24 2.89
CA MET A 262 -6.12 -22.30 2.96
C MET A 262 -5.15 -22.49 1.78
N SER A 263 -4.88 -23.74 1.39
CA SER A 263 -4.03 -24.05 0.23
C SER A 263 -4.62 -23.51 -1.08
N THR A 264 -5.94 -23.61 -1.27
CA THR A 264 -6.65 -23.05 -2.43
C THR A 264 -6.57 -21.53 -2.45
N PHE A 265 -6.80 -20.87 -1.31
CA PHE A 265 -6.68 -19.42 -1.19
C PHE A 265 -5.26 -18.95 -1.52
N ILE A 266 -4.23 -19.53 -0.90
CA ILE A 266 -2.84 -19.15 -1.15
C ILE A 266 -2.44 -19.40 -2.60
N SER A 267 -2.84 -20.53 -3.18
CA SER A 267 -2.54 -20.86 -4.58
C SER A 267 -3.13 -19.87 -5.58
N ALA A 268 -4.31 -19.30 -5.27
CA ALA A 268 -4.93 -18.28 -6.11
C ALA A 268 -4.31 -16.89 -5.91
N PHE A 269 -4.07 -16.47 -4.66
CA PHE A 269 -3.67 -15.11 -4.32
C PHE A 269 -2.16 -14.85 -4.36
N ALA A 270 -1.32 -15.83 -4.02
CA ALA A 270 0.13 -15.65 -3.99
C ALA A 270 0.74 -15.18 -5.33
N PRO A 271 0.32 -15.71 -6.50
CA PRO A 271 0.86 -15.24 -7.79
C PRO A 271 0.53 -13.77 -8.13
N ALA A 272 -0.52 -13.19 -7.52
CA ALA A 272 -0.93 -11.81 -7.76
C ALA A 272 -0.25 -10.81 -6.81
N THR A 273 0.53 -11.29 -5.83
CA THR A 273 1.21 -10.45 -4.85
C THR A 273 2.19 -9.48 -5.49
N VAL A 274 2.43 -8.35 -4.84
CA VAL A 274 3.58 -7.48 -5.08
C VAL A 274 4.36 -7.43 -3.77
N ASN A 275 5.46 -8.16 -3.72
CA ASN A 275 6.15 -8.55 -2.49
C ASN A 275 7.17 -7.52 -2.01
N THR A 276 7.68 -6.68 -2.91
CA THR A 276 8.77 -5.75 -2.60
C THR A 276 8.55 -4.40 -3.27
N THR A 277 9.18 -3.36 -2.73
CA THR A 277 9.22 -2.04 -3.37
C THR A 277 9.81 -2.11 -4.78
N LEU A 278 10.82 -2.97 -5.02
CA LEU A 278 11.37 -3.15 -6.36
C LEU A 278 10.35 -3.74 -7.34
N GLU A 279 9.63 -4.78 -6.93
CA GLU A 279 8.58 -5.38 -7.75
C GLU A 279 7.48 -4.36 -8.04
N TRP A 280 7.12 -3.55 -7.03
CA TRP A 280 6.20 -2.43 -7.21
C TRP A 280 6.71 -1.43 -8.25
N CYS A 281 7.98 -1.01 -8.19
CA CYS A 281 8.58 -0.12 -9.20
C CYS A 281 8.45 -0.70 -10.61
N GLN A 282 8.66 -2.01 -10.77
CA GLN A 282 8.57 -2.70 -12.06
C GLN A 282 7.13 -2.75 -12.58
N VAL A 283 6.18 -3.17 -11.74
CA VAL A 283 4.76 -3.30 -12.11
C VAL A 283 4.13 -1.92 -12.36
N CYS A 284 4.49 -0.91 -11.57
CA CYS A 284 4.00 0.46 -11.73
C CYS A 284 4.74 1.26 -12.80
N GLY A 285 5.83 0.76 -13.38
CA GLY A 285 6.61 1.48 -14.39
C GLY A 285 7.28 2.75 -13.88
N VAL A 286 7.76 2.74 -12.63
CA VAL A 286 8.42 3.88 -11.98
C VAL A 286 9.93 3.70 -12.03
N THR A 287 10.63 4.64 -12.66
CA THR A 287 12.10 4.56 -12.89
C THR A 287 12.88 5.71 -12.29
N ASP A 288 12.20 6.71 -11.73
CA ASP A 288 12.82 7.87 -11.09
C ASP A 288 13.12 7.62 -9.59
N SER A 289 13.45 8.67 -8.83
CA SER A 289 13.77 8.55 -7.40
C SER A 289 12.57 8.26 -6.49
N THR A 290 11.34 8.24 -7.01
CA THR A 290 10.14 7.91 -6.24
C THR A 290 10.34 6.57 -5.54
N ARG A 291 10.18 6.55 -4.21
CA ARG A 291 10.37 5.37 -3.36
C ARG A 291 11.71 4.64 -3.56
N GLY A 292 12.75 5.36 -3.97
CA GLY A 292 14.06 4.77 -4.25
C GLY A 292 14.12 3.89 -5.51
N CYS A 293 13.11 3.93 -6.40
CA CYS A 293 13.01 3.05 -7.56
C CYS A 293 14.25 3.09 -8.47
N SER A 294 14.78 4.28 -8.79
CA SER A 294 15.99 4.43 -9.60
C SER A 294 17.20 3.69 -9.00
N SER A 295 17.33 3.70 -7.66
CA SER A 295 18.42 3.00 -6.96
C SER A 295 18.19 1.50 -6.92
N LEU A 296 16.97 1.06 -6.60
CA LEU A 296 16.59 -0.36 -6.56
C LEU A 296 16.75 -1.03 -7.93
N ILE A 297 16.28 -0.37 -8.99
CA ILE A 297 16.40 -0.85 -10.37
C ILE A 297 17.87 -0.90 -10.80
N THR A 298 18.66 0.13 -10.49
CA THR A 298 20.09 0.14 -10.83
C THR A 298 20.85 -0.95 -10.09
N ALA A 299 20.54 -1.19 -8.82
CA ALA A 299 21.17 -2.25 -8.02
C ALA A 299 20.82 -3.67 -8.52
N ASN A 300 19.62 -3.85 -9.07
CA ASN A 300 19.14 -5.12 -9.60
C ASN A 300 19.34 -5.27 -11.12
N ALA A 301 19.92 -4.28 -11.80
CA ALA A 301 20.32 -4.44 -13.19
C ALA A 301 21.31 -5.60 -13.27
N PRO A 302 21.12 -6.58 -14.18
CA PRO A 302 22.14 -7.59 -14.42
C PRO A 302 23.43 -6.84 -14.70
N ALA A 303 24.53 -7.28 -14.10
CA ALA A 303 25.84 -6.72 -14.40
C ALA A 303 26.09 -6.91 -15.90
N GLN A 304 25.67 -5.93 -16.71
CA GLN A 304 26.27 -5.70 -17.99
C GLN A 304 27.73 -5.61 -17.64
N PHE A 305 28.50 -6.57 -18.14
CA PHE A 305 29.94 -6.51 -18.12
C PHE A 305 30.30 -5.06 -18.41
N ARG A 306 30.68 -4.31 -17.37
CA ARG A 306 31.60 -3.21 -17.56
C ARG A 306 32.70 -3.94 -18.29
N ALA A 307 32.80 -3.70 -19.59
CA ALA A 307 33.99 -4.01 -20.32
C ALA A 307 35.07 -3.21 -19.59
N HIS A 308 35.62 -3.81 -18.54
CA HIS A 308 36.97 -3.58 -18.17
C HIS A 308 37.68 -3.91 -19.47
N TYR A 309 37.98 -2.86 -20.26
CA TYR A 309 39.10 -2.92 -21.17
C TYR A 309 40.19 -3.58 -20.35
N LYS A 310 40.49 -4.84 -20.66
CA LYS A 310 41.58 -5.56 -20.03
C LYS A 310 42.80 -4.76 -20.42
N VAL A 311 43.16 -3.79 -19.58
CA VAL A 311 44.44 -3.11 -19.70
C VAL A 311 45.43 -4.25 -19.53
N SER A 312 46.12 -4.58 -20.62
CA SER A 312 47.19 -5.58 -20.60
C SER A 312 48.08 -5.31 -19.38
N PRO A 313 48.64 -6.34 -18.72
CA PRO A 313 49.61 -6.14 -17.64
C PRO A 313 50.69 -5.11 -17.99
N VAL A 314 51.04 -5.04 -19.30
CA VAL A 314 51.93 -4.04 -19.87
C VAL A 314 51.34 -2.62 -19.80
N GLY A 315 50.07 -2.43 -20.20
CA GLY A 315 49.38 -1.13 -20.13
C GLY A 315 49.13 -0.64 -18.70
N ALA A 316 48.90 -1.55 -17.75
CA ALA A 316 48.74 -1.20 -16.34
C ALA A 316 50.08 -0.75 -15.74
N GLY A 317 51.19 -1.37 -16.17
CA GLY A 317 52.55 -0.93 -15.83
C GLY A 317 52.88 0.48 -16.34
N PHE A 318 52.48 0.82 -17.57
CA PHE A 318 52.72 2.16 -18.11
C PHE A 318 51.89 3.25 -17.44
N LEU A 319 50.62 2.97 -17.12
CA LEU A 319 49.78 3.90 -16.38
C LEU A 319 50.28 4.12 -14.95
N GLY A 320 50.72 3.05 -14.28
CA GLY A 320 51.34 3.13 -12.97
C GLY A 320 52.61 3.98 -13.01
N ALA A 321 53.57 3.64 -13.88
CA ALA A 321 54.84 4.35 -13.99
C ALA A 321 54.67 5.82 -14.39
N GLY A 322 53.75 6.12 -15.32
CA GLY A 322 53.47 7.49 -15.74
C GLY A 322 52.97 8.36 -14.58
N LEU A 323 52.03 7.84 -13.78
CA LEU A 323 51.51 8.55 -12.63
C LEU A 323 52.59 8.78 -11.56
N THR A 324 53.45 7.80 -11.28
CA THR A 324 54.54 7.97 -10.30
C THR A 324 55.52 9.04 -10.75
N VAL A 325 55.89 9.07 -12.03
CA VAL A 325 56.80 10.10 -12.57
C VAL A 325 56.19 11.49 -12.45
N VAL A 326 54.90 11.64 -12.78
CA VAL A 326 54.20 12.93 -12.65
C VAL A 326 54.15 13.38 -11.20
N MET A 327 53.79 12.49 -10.27
CA MET A 327 53.69 12.82 -8.84
C MET A 327 55.06 13.15 -8.24
N ILE A 328 56.10 12.38 -8.55
CA ILE A 328 57.46 12.66 -8.10
C ILE A 328 57.95 13.99 -8.70
N GLY A 329 57.70 14.24 -9.99
CA GLY A 329 58.04 15.50 -10.65
C GLY A 329 57.35 16.71 -10.00
N ALA A 330 56.06 16.60 -9.71
CA ALA A 330 55.32 17.65 -9.01
C ALA A 330 55.87 17.89 -7.60
N LEU A 331 56.17 16.82 -6.86
CA LEU A 331 56.71 16.92 -5.50
C LEU A 331 58.11 17.54 -5.48
N LEU A 332 58.99 17.14 -6.40
CA LEU A 332 60.31 17.76 -6.58
C LEU A 332 60.17 19.23 -7.01
N GLY A 333 59.22 19.55 -7.88
CA GLY A 333 58.93 20.92 -8.30
C GLY A 333 58.50 21.81 -7.13
N VAL A 334 57.63 21.31 -6.25
CA VAL A 334 57.23 22.01 -5.01
C VAL A 334 58.42 22.21 -4.07
N LEU A 335 59.25 21.18 -3.89
CA LEU A 335 60.43 21.29 -3.02
C LEU A 335 61.49 22.26 -3.57
N ILE A 336 61.63 22.38 -4.89
CA ILE A 336 62.48 23.41 -5.53
C ILE A 336 61.85 24.80 -5.35
N PHE A 337 60.55 24.94 -5.57
CA PHE A 337 59.84 26.22 -5.41
C PHE A 337 59.91 26.76 -3.97
N LEU A 338 59.80 25.87 -2.98
CA LEU A 338 59.93 26.20 -1.56
C LEU A 338 61.39 26.39 -1.10
N GLY A 339 62.37 26.28 -2.02
CA GLY A 339 63.79 26.49 -1.72
C GLY A 339 64.44 25.38 -0.87
N VAL A 340 63.76 24.24 -0.69
CA VAL A 340 64.24 23.09 0.10
C VAL A 340 65.20 22.23 -0.71
N LEU A 341 65.05 22.21 -2.05
CA LEU A 341 65.97 21.59 -2.99
C LEU A 341 66.58 22.64 -3.91
N THR A 342 67.91 22.69 -4.00
CA THR A 342 68.64 23.53 -4.95
C THR A 342 69.20 22.68 -6.09
N LEU A 343 68.89 23.02 -7.34
CA LEU A 343 69.53 22.41 -8.50
C LEU A 343 70.99 22.85 -8.55
N GLY A 344 71.91 21.95 -8.21
CA GLY A 344 73.35 22.24 -8.18
C GLY A 344 73.90 22.49 -9.58
N ALA A 345 74.35 23.71 -9.86
CA ALA A 345 75.21 24.01 -10.99
C ALA A 345 76.60 23.42 -10.72
N GLY A 346 76.83 22.18 -11.16
CA GLY A 346 78.16 21.58 -11.19
C GLY A 346 79.08 22.43 -12.08
N LYS A 347 80.06 23.11 -11.49
CA LYS A 347 81.15 23.76 -12.21
C LYS A 347 81.88 22.73 -13.07
N LEU A 348 81.81 22.89 -14.40
CA LEU A 348 82.87 22.38 -15.29
C LEU A 348 84.20 23.00 -14.79
N ARG A 349 85.07 22.16 -14.23
CA ARG A 349 86.50 22.49 -14.13
C ARG A 349 87.17 22.01 -15.41
N ARG A 350 87.94 22.94 -15.98
CA ARG A 350 88.73 22.86 -17.24
C ARG A 350 89.27 21.48 -17.59
#